data_AF-A0A090T814-F1
#
_entry.id   AF-A0A090T814-F1
#
_cell.length_a   1.000
_cell.length_b   1.000
_cell.length_c   1.000
_cell.angle_alpha   90.00
_cell.angle_beta   90.00
_cell.angle_gamma   90.00
#
_symmetry.space_group_name_H-M   'P 1'
#
loop_
_entity.id
_entity.type
_entity.pdbx_description
1 polymer ?
#
loop_
_entity_poly.entity_id
_entity_poly.type
_entity_poly.pdbx_seq_one_letter_code
_entity_poly.pdbx_strand_id
1 'polypeptide(L)'
;MDSQAVALAAGASDIALGAKIVSTLEEAVEDCGLVVGSSARSRTLDWPMIEPRECGKKFAIEGEKHAVALVFGRERTGLTNDELQLCHYHTCIPANPEYSSLNLAMAVQTLSYEVRVAHLEREAQQYSEPSEVDYPRHKELELFYQHLEKVIMDTQFISKDKPGLVMNKLRRMFSRTRPEASEINTLRGILTSVEKAIGVKK
;
A
#
# COMPACT_ATOMS: atom_id res chain seq x y z
N MET A 1 -20.49 19.62 23.73
CA MET A 1 -20.06 18.25 23.41
C MET A 1 -20.30 17.34 24.60
N ASP A 2 -20.75 16.10 24.39
CA ASP A 2 -21.06 15.17 25.49
C ASP A 2 -19.81 14.44 26.02
N SER A 3 -19.83 14.16 27.32
CA SER A 3 -18.85 13.39 28.09
C SER A 3 -18.54 12.01 27.49
N GLN A 4 -19.54 11.32 26.93
CA GLN A 4 -19.34 10.03 26.25
C GLN A 4 -18.47 10.16 24.99
N ALA A 5 -18.66 11.22 24.20
CA ALA A 5 -17.84 11.45 23.00
C ALA A 5 -16.37 11.71 23.35
N VAL A 6 -16.11 12.46 24.43
CA VAL A 6 -14.75 12.70 24.93
C VAL A 6 -14.09 11.40 25.38
N ALA A 7 -14.83 10.53 26.09
CA ALA A 7 -14.31 9.26 26.59
C ALA A 7 -13.98 8.28 25.45
N LEU A 8 -14.84 8.19 24.43
CA LEU A 8 -14.63 7.31 23.27
C LEU A 8 -13.50 7.79 22.34
N ALA A 9 -13.13 9.07 22.40
CA ALA A 9 -12.04 9.62 21.59
C ALA A 9 -10.64 9.11 22.00
N ALA A 10 -10.50 8.45 23.16
CA ALA A 10 -9.30 7.70 23.57
C ALA A 10 -7.95 8.39 23.28
N GLY A 11 -7.81 9.65 23.73
CA GLY A 11 -6.60 10.46 23.52
C GLY A 11 -6.72 11.50 22.40
N ALA A 12 -7.74 11.43 21.56
CA ALA A 12 -8.08 12.44 20.54
C ALA A 12 -9.18 13.42 21.00
N SER A 13 -9.21 13.72 22.31
CA SER A 13 -10.23 14.60 22.90
C SER A 13 -10.13 16.04 22.38
N ASP A 14 -8.93 16.46 21.97
CA ASP A 14 -8.66 17.74 21.32
C ASP A 14 -9.43 17.90 20.00
N ILE A 15 -9.47 16.86 19.17
CA ILE A 15 -10.24 16.84 17.90
C ILE A 15 -11.72 17.07 18.19
N ALA A 16 -12.24 16.32 19.15
CA ALA A 16 -13.64 16.41 19.53
C ALA A 16 -13.95 17.82 20.10
N LEU A 17 -13.14 18.32 21.03
CA LEU A 17 -13.36 19.62 21.69
C LEU A 17 -13.19 20.80 20.72
N GLY A 18 -12.33 20.66 19.71
CA GLY A 18 -12.12 21.62 18.64
C GLY A 18 -13.11 21.52 17.48
N ALA A 19 -14.05 20.56 17.51
CA ALA A 19 -15.02 20.39 16.43
C ALA A 19 -15.91 21.64 16.30
N LYS A 20 -15.97 22.18 15.07
CA LYS A 20 -16.90 23.28 14.74
C LYS A 20 -18.31 22.70 14.58
N ILE A 21 -19.28 23.32 15.24
CA ILE A 21 -20.70 22.96 15.15
C ILE A 21 -21.40 24.06 14.35
N VAL A 22 -21.98 23.66 13.23
CA VAL A 22 -22.69 24.52 12.27
C VAL A 22 -24.13 24.05 12.11
N SER A 23 -24.99 24.89 11.53
CA SER A 23 -26.43 24.58 11.45
C SER A 23 -26.80 23.80 10.18
N THR A 24 -26.03 23.94 9.10
CA THR A 24 -26.31 23.31 7.82
C THR A 24 -25.06 22.72 7.17
N LEU A 25 -25.25 21.82 6.20
CA LEU A 25 -24.13 21.23 5.46
C LEU A 25 -23.47 22.27 4.54
N GLU A 26 -24.25 23.20 3.98
CA GLU A 26 -23.76 24.31 3.17
C GLU A 26 -22.73 25.15 3.94
N GLU A 27 -23.02 25.48 5.21
CA GLU A 27 -22.09 26.19 6.09
C GLU A 27 -20.83 25.35 6.37
N ALA A 28 -20.98 24.03 6.51
CA ALA A 28 -19.85 23.14 6.80
C ALA A 28 -18.84 23.00 5.64
N VAL A 29 -19.27 23.27 4.40
CA VAL A 29 -18.47 23.03 3.18
C VAL A 29 -18.21 24.28 2.36
N GLU A 30 -18.60 25.46 2.86
CA GLU A 30 -18.58 26.72 2.10
C GLU A 30 -17.20 27.11 1.55
N ASP A 31 -16.12 26.75 2.25
CA ASP A 31 -14.73 27.06 1.92
C ASP A 31 -13.98 25.89 1.24
N CYS A 32 -14.68 24.77 1.00
CA CYS A 32 -14.07 23.54 0.50
C CYS A 32 -14.08 23.48 -1.03
N GLY A 33 -12.89 23.38 -1.64
CA GLY A 33 -12.75 23.21 -3.10
C GLY A 33 -13.03 21.78 -3.59
N LEU A 34 -13.07 20.81 -2.68
CA LEU A 34 -13.52 19.43 -2.94
C LEU A 34 -14.42 18.96 -1.81
N VAL A 35 -15.55 18.34 -2.16
CA VAL A 35 -16.54 17.82 -1.22
C VAL A 35 -16.95 16.45 -1.72
N VAL A 36 -16.74 15.41 -0.90
CA VAL A 36 -17.11 14.03 -1.24
C VAL A 36 -18.04 13.47 -0.18
N GLY A 37 -19.20 12.96 -0.61
CA GLY A 37 -20.20 12.35 0.27
C GLY A 37 -20.03 10.83 0.35
N SER A 38 -20.04 10.27 1.55
CA SER A 38 -20.09 8.81 1.76
C SER A 38 -21.52 8.30 1.58
N SER A 39 -21.72 7.36 0.66
CA SER A 39 -23.04 6.81 0.34
C SER A 39 -22.96 5.36 -0.13
N ALA A 40 -23.94 4.53 0.27
CA ALA A 40 -24.04 3.12 -0.09
C ALA A 40 -24.54 2.87 -1.54
N ARG A 41 -24.31 3.84 -2.46
CA ARG A 41 -24.81 3.93 -3.85
C ARG A 41 -26.25 4.41 -3.95
N SER A 42 -26.44 5.65 -4.41
CA SER A 42 -27.76 6.17 -4.75
C SER A 42 -28.23 5.57 -6.09
N ARG A 43 -29.50 5.15 -6.18
CA ARG A 43 -30.12 4.63 -7.41
C ARG A 43 -31.02 5.65 -8.11
N THR A 44 -31.24 6.81 -7.49
CA THR A 44 -32.19 7.82 -7.96
C THR A 44 -31.56 8.85 -8.90
N LEU A 45 -30.26 9.09 -8.79
CA LEU A 45 -29.52 10.07 -9.60
C LEU A 45 -28.12 9.50 -9.90
N ASP A 46 -27.69 9.56 -11.16
CA ASP A 46 -26.36 9.14 -11.61
C ASP A 46 -25.33 10.21 -11.25
N TRP A 47 -24.94 10.22 -9.97
CA TRP A 47 -23.83 11.03 -9.48
C TRP A 47 -22.50 10.39 -9.83
N PRO A 48 -21.42 11.19 -10.05
CA PRO A 48 -20.10 10.64 -10.32
C PRO A 48 -19.59 9.92 -9.06
N MET A 49 -19.53 8.59 -9.14
CA MET A 49 -19.01 7.72 -8.09
C MET A 49 -17.50 7.56 -8.24
N ILE A 50 -16.77 7.67 -7.13
CA ILE A 50 -15.34 7.36 -7.06
C ILE A 50 -15.09 6.28 -6.00
N GLU A 51 -14.12 5.41 -6.28
CA GLU A 51 -13.70 4.40 -5.31
C GLU A 51 -12.96 5.05 -4.13
N PRO A 52 -12.99 4.45 -2.92
CA PRO A 52 -12.29 4.97 -1.75
C PRO A 52 -10.82 5.30 -1.99
N ARG A 53 -10.13 4.49 -2.80
CA ARG A 53 -8.72 4.69 -3.14
C ARG A 53 -8.50 5.90 -4.03
N GLU A 54 -9.41 6.14 -4.98
CA GLU A 54 -9.38 7.35 -5.81
C GLU A 54 -9.72 8.58 -4.97
N CYS A 55 -10.71 8.47 -4.07
CA CYS A 55 -11.03 9.50 -3.10
C CYS A 55 -9.80 9.89 -2.28
N GLY A 56 -9.06 8.92 -1.72
CA GLY A 56 -7.83 9.16 -0.99
C GLY A 56 -6.79 9.95 -1.80
N LYS A 57 -6.57 9.56 -3.07
CA LYS A 57 -5.65 10.25 -3.99
C LYS A 57 -6.07 11.69 -4.28
N LYS A 58 -7.36 11.93 -4.55
CA LYS A 58 -7.88 13.29 -4.77
C LYS A 58 -7.68 14.17 -3.54
N PHE A 59 -8.03 13.67 -2.36
CA PHE A 59 -7.83 14.40 -1.10
C PHE A 59 -6.36 14.71 -0.84
N ALA A 60 -5.46 13.75 -1.06
CA ALA A 60 -4.03 13.96 -0.87
C ALA A 60 -3.46 15.03 -1.83
N ILE A 61 -4.03 15.21 -3.03
CA ILE A 61 -3.58 16.20 -4.03
C ILE A 61 -4.25 17.56 -3.82
N GLU A 62 -5.56 17.57 -3.62
CA GLU A 62 -6.36 18.79 -3.54
C GLU A 62 -6.27 19.45 -2.16
N GLY A 63 -6.08 18.65 -1.09
CA GLY A 63 -5.88 19.13 0.27
C GLY A 63 -4.58 19.94 0.47
N GLU A 64 -3.64 19.89 -0.48
CA GLU A 64 -2.47 20.79 -0.49
C GLU A 64 -2.80 22.19 -1.04
N LYS A 65 -3.93 22.36 -1.74
CA LYS A 65 -4.28 23.57 -2.49
C LYS A 65 -5.41 24.36 -1.83
N HIS A 66 -6.40 23.66 -1.30
CA HIS A 66 -7.59 24.24 -0.67
C HIS A 66 -8.18 23.28 0.37
N ALA A 67 -9.11 23.77 1.18
CA ALA A 67 -9.86 22.91 2.09
C ALA A 67 -10.63 21.83 1.30
N VAL A 68 -10.74 20.65 1.89
CA VAL A 68 -11.44 19.49 1.34
C VAL A 68 -12.33 18.90 2.43
N ALA A 69 -13.54 18.48 2.06
CA ALA A 69 -14.53 17.92 2.98
C ALA A 69 -14.94 16.51 2.60
N LEU A 70 -14.86 15.60 3.58
CA LEU A 70 -15.44 14.26 3.48
C LEU A 70 -16.69 14.21 4.37
N VAL A 71 -17.85 14.07 3.73
CA VAL A 71 -19.16 14.19 4.39
C VAL A 71 -19.71 12.80 4.71
N PHE A 72 -20.08 12.59 5.97
CA PHE A 72 -20.67 11.34 6.43
C PHE A 72 -22.12 11.55 6.85
N GLY A 73 -22.98 10.63 6.42
CA GLY A 73 -24.40 10.65 6.76
C GLY A 73 -24.69 10.15 8.17
N ARG A 74 -25.96 10.30 8.55
CA ARG A 74 -26.50 9.76 9.80
C ARG A 74 -26.41 8.23 9.77
N GLU A 75 -26.12 7.59 10.90
CA GLU A 75 -25.83 6.14 10.95
C GLU A 75 -26.93 5.25 10.37
N ARG A 76 -28.21 5.61 10.57
CA ARG A 76 -29.35 4.79 10.10
C ARG A 76 -29.87 5.19 8.72
N THR A 77 -29.76 6.46 8.36
CA THR A 77 -30.47 7.02 7.19
C THR A 77 -29.53 7.57 6.12
N GLY A 78 -28.22 7.65 6.41
CA GLY A 78 -27.23 8.24 5.52
C GLY A 78 -27.43 9.74 5.33
N LEU A 79 -26.95 10.22 4.18
CA LEU A 79 -27.14 11.57 3.67
C LEU A 79 -28.47 11.65 2.90
N THR A 80 -29.16 12.78 3.03
CA THR A 80 -30.34 13.07 2.21
C THR A 80 -29.94 13.34 0.76
N ASN A 81 -30.89 13.30 -0.17
CA ASN A 81 -30.60 13.66 -1.57
C ASN A 81 -30.13 15.12 -1.71
N ASP A 82 -30.63 16.02 -0.86
CA ASP A 82 -30.23 17.43 -0.86
C ASP A 82 -28.80 17.58 -0.35
N GLU A 83 -28.42 16.84 0.70
CA GLU A 83 -27.04 16.80 1.19
C GLU A 83 -26.07 16.21 0.15
N LEU A 84 -26.51 15.16 -0.56
CA LEU A 84 -25.74 14.54 -1.64
C LEU A 84 -25.54 15.47 -2.85
N GLN A 85 -26.47 16.39 -3.11
CA GLN A 85 -26.36 17.39 -4.19
C GLN A 85 -25.27 18.43 -3.93
N LEU A 86 -24.89 18.64 -2.67
CA LEU A 86 -23.80 19.55 -2.27
C LEU A 86 -22.42 18.92 -2.46
N CYS A 87 -22.35 17.62 -2.78
CA CYS A 87 -21.09 16.90 -2.97
C CYS A 87 -20.69 16.85 -4.45
N HIS A 88 -19.40 17.03 -4.74
CA HIS A 88 -18.84 16.93 -6.08
C HIS A 88 -18.77 15.47 -6.56
N TYR A 89 -18.42 14.56 -5.64
CA TYR A 89 -18.38 13.12 -5.89
C TYR A 89 -19.03 12.36 -4.74
N HIS A 90 -19.48 11.15 -5.01
CA HIS A 90 -19.88 10.21 -3.97
C HIS A 90 -18.88 9.07 -3.91
N THR A 91 -18.62 8.57 -2.70
CA THR A 91 -17.79 7.38 -2.51
C THR A 91 -18.54 6.31 -1.75
N CYS A 92 -18.42 5.08 -2.21
CA CYS A 92 -19.00 3.90 -1.59
C CYS A 92 -17.87 2.96 -1.22
N ILE A 93 -17.77 2.59 0.06
CA ILE A 93 -16.80 1.60 0.52
C ILE A 93 -17.27 0.22 0.00
N PRO A 94 -16.47 -0.49 -0.81
CA PRO A 94 -16.81 -1.84 -1.23
C PRO A 94 -17.02 -2.73 0.00
N ALA A 95 -18.21 -3.29 0.12
CA ALA A 95 -18.65 -4.09 1.25
C ALA A 95 -19.45 -5.31 0.75
N ASN A 96 -19.86 -6.19 1.66
CA ASN A 96 -20.70 -7.33 1.32
C ASN A 96 -22.01 -6.81 0.65
N PRO A 97 -22.38 -7.26 -0.57
CA PRO A 97 -23.63 -6.84 -1.21
C PRO A 97 -24.90 -7.13 -0.41
N GLU A 98 -24.87 -8.14 0.46
CA GLU A 98 -25.99 -8.49 1.35
C GLU A 98 -26.03 -7.64 2.64
N TYR A 99 -24.90 -7.03 2.99
CA TYR A 99 -24.74 -6.19 4.18
C TYR A 99 -23.68 -5.12 3.93
N SER A 100 -24.09 -4.04 3.26
CA SER A 100 -23.20 -2.98 2.78
C SER A 100 -23.15 -1.75 3.68
N SER A 101 -23.99 -1.70 4.71
CA SER A 101 -24.01 -0.58 5.65
C SER A 101 -22.92 -0.75 6.70
N LEU A 102 -21.94 0.14 6.68
CA LEU A 102 -20.90 0.20 7.72
C LEU A 102 -21.37 1.10 8.86
N ASN A 103 -20.97 0.77 10.08
CA ASN A 103 -21.05 1.71 11.19
C ASN A 103 -20.27 3.00 10.85
N LEU A 104 -20.76 4.14 11.33
CA LEU A 104 -20.21 5.46 11.02
C LEU A 104 -18.69 5.54 11.31
N ALA A 105 -18.25 5.10 12.48
CA ALA A 105 -16.84 5.14 12.85
C ALA A 105 -15.98 4.25 11.95
N MET A 106 -16.51 3.10 11.50
CA MET A 106 -15.82 2.21 10.56
C MET A 106 -15.67 2.87 9.19
N ALA A 107 -16.71 3.53 8.68
CA ALA A 107 -16.64 4.27 7.42
C ALA A 107 -15.63 5.42 7.49
N VAL A 108 -15.65 6.20 8.59
CA VAL A 108 -14.68 7.28 8.85
C VAL A 108 -13.26 6.73 8.88
N GLN A 109 -13.04 5.63 9.59
CA GLN A 109 -11.72 4.99 9.70
C GLN A 109 -11.19 4.52 8.35
N THR A 110 -12.02 3.86 7.53
CA THR A 110 -11.61 3.33 6.23
C THR A 110 -11.25 4.45 5.25
N LEU A 111 -12.06 5.51 5.15
CA LEU A 111 -11.78 6.60 4.22
C LEU A 111 -10.60 7.46 4.69
N SER A 112 -10.48 7.72 6.00
CA SER A 112 -9.31 8.42 6.56
C SER A 112 -8.02 7.63 6.33
N TYR A 113 -8.09 6.30 6.40
CA TYR A 113 -6.96 5.43 6.08
C TYR A 113 -6.54 5.54 4.60
N GLU A 114 -7.47 5.50 3.65
CA GLU A 114 -7.15 5.67 2.22
C GLU A 114 -6.53 7.05 1.93
N VAL A 115 -6.99 8.11 2.62
CA VAL A 115 -6.35 9.45 2.55
C VAL A 115 -4.92 9.41 3.08
N ARG A 116 -4.69 8.79 4.25
CA ARG A 116 -3.35 8.66 4.86
C ARG A 116 -2.38 7.89 3.96
N VAL A 117 -2.83 6.77 3.39
CA VAL A 117 -2.03 5.94 2.47
C VAL A 117 -1.65 6.75 1.24
N ALA A 118 -2.61 7.43 0.60
CA ALA A 118 -2.33 8.25 -0.57
C ALA A 118 -1.35 9.41 -0.26
N HIS A 119 -1.46 10.03 0.92
CA HIS A 119 -0.52 11.05 1.36
C HIS A 119 0.91 10.49 1.53
N LEU A 120 1.05 9.34 2.19
CA LEU A 120 2.36 8.68 2.38
C LEU A 120 2.99 8.22 1.06
N GLU A 121 2.18 7.71 0.11
CA GLU A 121 2.66 7.34 -1.23
C GLU A 121 3.24 8.56 -1.96
N ARG A 122 2.59 9.73 -1.85
CA ARG A 122 3.10 10.97 -2.45
C ARG A 122 4.36 11.48 -1.76
N GLU A 123 4.40 11.44 -0.42
CA GLU A 123 5.58 11.81 0.34
C GLU A 123 6.78 10.93 -0.04
N ALA A 124 6.59 9.61 -0.12
CA ALA A 124 7.64 8.68 -0.55
C ALA A 124 8.15 9.00 -1.97
N GLN A 125 7.26 9.37 -2.90
CA GLN A 125 7.64 9.76 -4.26
C GLN A 125 8.44 11.08 -4.31
N GLN A 126 8.26 11.99 -3.35
CA GLN A 126 9.03 13.24 -3.29
C GLN A 126 10.48 13.03 -2.80
N TYR A 127 10.72 12.01 -1.97
CA TYR A 127 12.03 11.75 -1.35
C TYR A 127 12.81 10.58 -1.95
N SER A 128 12.24 9.84 -2.90
CA SER A 128 12.91 8.68 -3.50
C SER A 128 13.55 9.05 -4.84
N GLU A 129 14.85 9.33 -4.86
CA GLU A 129 15.64 8.75 -5.96
C GLU A 129 15.68 7.24 -5.65
N PRO A 130 15.11 6.36 -6.48
CA PRO A 130 15.31 4.94 -6.27
C PRO A 130 16.82 4.71 -6.34
N SER A 131 17.44 4.23 -5.27
CA SER A 131 18.75 3.61 -5.39
C SER A 131 18.56 2.51 -6.44
N GLU A 132 19.09 2.71 -7.64
CA GLU A 132 19.01 1.71 -8.70
C GLU A 132 19.77 0.48 -8.21
N VAL A 133 19.03 -0.44 -7.59
CA VAL A 133 19.57 -1.72 -7.17
C VAL A 133 19.87 -2.47 -8.46
N ASP A 134 21.16 -2.61 -8.76
CA ASP A 134 21.61 -3.34 -9.94
C ASP A 134 21.40 -4.84 -9.71
N TYR A 135 20.69 -5.48 -10.64
CA TYR A 135 20.40 -6.90 -10.58
C TYR A 135 21.17 -7.62 -11.69
N PRO A 136 21.70 -8.81 -11.39
CA PRO A 136 22.45 -9.58 -12.37
C PRO A 136 21.54 -9.95 -13.55
N ARG A 137 22.08 -9.87 -14.75
CA ARG A 137 21.41 -10.39 -15.94
C ARG A 137 21.28 -11.90 -15.81
N HIS A 138 20.32 -12.48 -16.53
CA HIS A 138 20.11 -13.93 -16.51
C HIS A 138 21.39 -14.73 -16.82
N LYS A 139 22.23 -14.22 -17.75
CA LYS A 139 23.53 -14.81 -18.06
C LYS A 139 24.49 -14.84 -16.86
N GLU A 140 24.51 -13.81 -16.03
CA GLU A 140 25.40 -13.72 -14.86
C GLU A 140 24.94 -14.68 -13.74
N LEU A 141 23.62 -14.82 -13.56
CA LEU A 141 23.04 -15.84 -12.69
C LEU A 141 23.37 -17.25 -13.16
N GLU A 142 23.28 -17.53 -14.46
CA GLU A 142 23.66 -18.85 -15.00
C GLU A 142 25.15 -19.15 -14.83
N LEU A 143 26.04 -18.17 -15.03
CA LEU A 143 27.46 -18.32 -14.75
C LEU A 143 27.73 -18.60 -13.27
N PHE A 144 26.99 -17.95 -12.37
CA PHE A 144 27.04 -18.27 -10.94
C PHE A 144 26.59 -19.70 -10.66
N TYR A 145 25.48 -20.17 -11.25
CA TYR A 145 25.00 -21.54 -11.04
C TYR A 145 25.97 -22.60 -11.57
N GLN A 146 26.60 -22.36 -12.72
CA GLN A 146 27.63 -23.24 -13.26
C GLN A 146 28.86 -23.30 -12.34
N HIS A 147 29.28 -22.15 -11.81
CA HIS A 147 30.39 -22.08 -10.86
C HIS A 147 30.06 -22.82 -9.55
N LEU A 148 28.84 -22.62 -9.03
CA LEU A 148 28.34 -23.27 -7.83
C LEU A 148 28.30 -24.80 -7.99
N GLU A 149 27.75 -25.28 -9.12
CA GLU A 149 27.66 -26.70 -9.42
C GLU A 149 29.04 -27.35 -9.48
N LYS A 150 30.00 -26.70 -10.15
CA LYS A 150 31.39 -27.17 -10.21
C LYS A 150 31.99 -27.32 -8.81
N VAL A 151 31.93 -26.27 -7.98
CA VAL A 151 32.52 -26.30 -6.64
C VAL A 151 31.87 -27.38 -5.78
N ILE A 152 30.54 -27.51 -5.83
CA ILE A 152 29.81 -28.53 -5.07
C ILE A 152 30.21 -29.95 -5.47
N MET A 153 30.49 -30.18 -6.77
CA MET A 153 31.02 -31.46 -7.26
C MET A 153 32.46 -31.69 -6.80
N ASP A 154 33.32 -30.68 -6.88
CA ASP A 154 34.73 -30.78 -6.49
C ASP A 154 34.88 -31.03 -4.98
N THR A 155 34.00 -30.47 -4.15
CA THR A 155 33.95 -30.73 -2.70
C THR A 155 33.22 -32.04 -2.34
N GLN A 156 32.76 -32.82 -3.33
CA GLN A 156 32.02 -34.07 -3.15
C GLN A 156 30.73 -33.96 -2.31
N PHE A 157 30.10 -32.78 -2.25
CA PHE A 157 28.85 -32.58 -1.50
C PHE A 157 27.65 -33.23 -2.21
N ILE A 158 27.71 -33.33 -3.54
CA ILE A 158 26.76 -34.04 -4.38
C ILE A 158 27.47 -35.25 -5.00
N SER A 159 26.79 -36.42 -5.05
CA SER A 159 27.29 -37.57 -5.82
C SER A 159 27.00 -37.41 -7.32
N LYS A 160 27.89 -37.95 -8.16
CA LYS A 160 27.76 -37.91 -9.63
C LYS A 160 26.47 -38.55 -10.14
N ASP A 161 25.81 -39.37 -9.33
CA ASP A 161 24.64 -40.14 -9.73
C ASP A 161 23.33 -39.32 -9.71
N LYS A 162 23.27 -38.21 -8.94
CA LYS A 162 22.05 -37.38 -8.82
C LYS A 162 22.30 -35.87 -8.66
N PRO A 163 23.06 -35.20 -9.55
CA PRO A 163 23.37 -33.78 -9.38
C PRO A 163 22.16 -32.82 -9.51
N GLY A 164 21.19 -33.18 -10.36
CA GLY A 164 20.10 -32.26 -10.71
C GLY A 164 19.17 -31.86 -9.56
N LEU A 165 18.93 -32.73 -8.57
CA LEU A 165 17.92 -32.44 -7.53
C LEU A 165 18.37 -31.32 -6.58
N VAL A 166 19.65 -31.32 -6.19
CA VAL A 166 20.19 -30.30 -5.29
C VAL A 166 20.38 -28.98 -6.05
N MET A 167 20.89 -29.01 -7.29
CA MET A 167 21.00 -27.81 -8.12
C MET A 167 19.65 -27.16 -8.42
N ASN A 168 18.60 -27.95 -8.66
CA ASN A 168 17.25 -27.41 -8.83
C ASN A 168 16.74 -26.70 -7.56
N LYS A 169 17.04 -27.23 -6.37
CA LYS A 169 16.69 -26.57 -5.09
C LYS A 169 17.47 -25.28 -4.89
N LEU A 170 18.77 -25.27 -5.20
CA LEU A 170 19.63 -24.08 -5.07
C LEU A 170 19.22 -22.99 -6.07
N ARG A 171 18.98 -23.35 -7.34
CA ARG A 171 18.44 -22.43 -8.36
C ARG A 171 17.11 -21.83 -7.91
N ARG A 172 16.18 -22.65 -7.42
CA ARG A 172 14.90 -22.15 -6.87
C ARG A 172 15.12 -21.21 -5.68
N MET A 173 16.08 -21.49 -4.81
CA MET A 173 16.40 -20.66 -3.65
C MET A 173 16.94 -19.29 -4.06
N PHE A 174 17.93 -19.23 -4.95
CA PHE A 174 18.53 -17.95 -5.37
C PHE A 174 17.60 -17.16 -6.30
N SER A 175 16.78 -17.81 -7.12
CA SER A 175 15.78 -17.10 -7.93
C SER A 175 14.70 -16.41 -7.08
N ARG A 176 14.27 -17.02 -5.95
CA ARG A 176 13.26 -16.39 -5.07
C ARG A 176 13.84 -15.29 -4.18
N THR A 177 15.13 -15.35 -3.84
CA THR A 177 15.78 -14.31 -3.02
C THR A 177 16.12 -13.07 -3.84
N ARG A 178 16.20 -13.21 -5.18
CA ARG A 178 16.49 -12.13 -6.14
C ARG A 178 17.73 -11.32 -5.74
N PRO A 179 18.91 -11.97 -5.66
CA PRO A 179 20.13 -11.31 -5.20
C PRO A 179 20.57 -10.21 -6.15
N GLU A 180 21.18 -9.17 -5.59
CA GLU A 180 21.80 -8.05 -6.30
C GLU A 180 23.06 -8.50 -7.06
N ALA A 181 23.51 -7.68 -8.01
CA ALA A 181 24.73 -7.97 -8.77
C ALA A 181 25.96 -8.03 -7.84
N SER A 182 26.00 -7.14 -6.84
CA SER A 182 27.01 -7.10 -5.77
C SER A 182 27.05 -8.40 -4.95
N GLU A 183 25.88 -8.94 -4.60
CA GLU A 183 25.72 -10.18 -3.85
C GLU A 183 26.15 -11.39 -4.67
N ILE A 184 25.77 -11.47 -5.96
CA ILE A 184 26.26 -12.52 -6.86
C ILE A 184 27.78 -12.47 -7.00
N ASN A 185 28.38 -11.29 -7.14
CA ASN A 185 29.83 -11.14 -7.18
C ASN A 185 30.49 -11.62 -5.88
N THR A 186 29.89 -11.32 -4.74
CA THR A 186 30.34 -11.80 -3.42
C THR A 186 30.27 -13.32 -3.32
N LEU A 187 29.15 -13.92 -3.72
CA LEU A 187 28.95 -15.36 -3.73
C LEU A 187 29.95 -16.07 -4.66
N ARG A 188 30.21 -15.53 -5.85
CA ARG A 188 31.25 -16.04 -6.75
C ARG A 188 32.64 -15.91 -6.14
N GLY A 189 32.92 -14.82 -5.43
CA GLY A 189 34.16 -14.64 -4.66
C GLY A 189 34.35 -15.74 -3.60
N ILE A 190 33.29 -16.09 -2.87
CA ILE A 190 33.29 -17.20 -1.90
C ILE A 190 33.63 -18.52 -2.61
N LEU A 191 32.97 -18.82 -3.74
CA LEU A 191 33.23 -20.03 -4.52
C LEU A 191 34.69 -20.11 -5.01
N THR A 192 35.24 -19.01 -5.51
CA THR A 192 36.66 -18.94 -5.88
C THR A 192 37.59 -19.17 -4.69
N SER A 193 37.23 -18.70 -3.49
CA SER A 193 38.02 -18.97 -2.28
C SER A 193 37.99 -20.45 -1.91
N VAL A 194 36.83 -21.12 -2.06
CA VAL A 194 36.71 -22.57 -1.83
C VAL A 194 37.56 -23.34 -2.84
N GLU A 195 37.49 -23.03 -4.13
CA GLU A 195 38.31 -23.66 -5.18
C GLU A 195 39.81 -23.61 -4.87
N LYS A 196 40.30 -22.46 -4.37
CA LYS A 196 41.70 -22.30 -3.95
C LYS A 196 42.06 -23.22 -2.78
N ALA A 197 41.17 -23.34 -1.79
CA ALA A 197 41.42 -24.15 -0.60
C ALA A 197 41.47 -25.65 -0.90
N ILE A 198 40.67 -26.13 -1.86
CA ILE A 198 40.65 -27.54 -2.27
C ILE A 198 41.77 -27.92 -3.26
N GLY A 199 42.65 -26.97 -3.63
CA GLY A 199 43.83 -27.24 -4.44
C GLY A 199 43.55 -27.52 -5.93
N VAL A 200 42.36 -27.19 -6.43
CA VAL A 200 42.02 -27.32 -7.85
C VAL A 200 42.73 -26.21 -8.62
N LYS A 201 43.90 -26.51 -9.19
CA LYS A 201 44.61 -25.59 -10.11
C LYS A 201 43.76 -25.36 -11.35
N LYS A 202 43.72 -24.09 -11.78
CA LYS A 202 43.08 -23.60 -13.02
C LYS A 202 43.45 -24.45 -14.24
#